data_AF-A0A1I3VKQ9-F1
#
_entry.id   AF-A0A1I3VKQ9-F1
#
_cell.length_a   1.000
_cell.length_b   1.000
_cell.length_c   1.000
_cell.angle_alpha   90.00
_cell.angle_beta   90.00
_cell.angle_gamma   90.00
#
_symmetry.space_group_name_H-M   'P 1'
#
loop_
_entity.id
_entity.type
_entity.pdbx_description
1 polymer ?
#
loop_
_entity_poly.entity_id
_entity_poly.type
_entity_poly.pdbx_seq_one_letter_code
_entity_poly.pdbx_strand_id
1 'polypeptide(L)'
;MEAIRAEITACNLDRQIHTTRTRCNGRCQDACLVIVYPEGTWFRGITPSLGRKIVRDYLLRHYPMDKNISYTYQNQRFVRSSSVPRGITKGTAQ
;
A
#
# COMPACT_ATOMS: atom_id res chain seq x y z
N MET A 1 9.56 7.05 2.81
CA MET A 1 8.62 7.32 3.91
C MET A 1 8.39 8.81 4.11
N GLU A 2 9.45 9.63 4.14
CA GLU A 2 9.38 11.08 4.36
C GLU A 2 8.36 11.80 3.48
N ALA A 3 8.34 11.51 2.17
CA ALA A 3 7.38 12.09 1.23
C ALA A 3 5.91 11.88 1.61
N ILE A 4 5.56 10.73 2.19
CA ILE A 4 4.18 10.43 2.63
C ILE A 4 3.85 11.25 3.87
N ARG A 5 4.76 11.29 4.86
CA ARG A 5 4.55 12.05 6.09
C ARG A 5 4.43 13.54 5.83
N ALA A 6 5.31 14.10 5.00
CA ALA A 6 5.26 15.51 4.62
C ALA A 6 3.93 15.86 3.92
N GLU A 7 3.41 14.98 3.08
CA GLU A 7 2.13 15.20 2.41
C GLU A 7 0.93 15.10 3.34
N ILE A 8 0.96 14.15 4.30
CA ILE A 8 -0.06 14.05 5.37
C ILE A 8 -0.15 15.38 6.11
N THR A 9 1.00 15.94 6.51
CA THR A 9 1.05 17.24 7.18
C THR A 9 0.58 18.38 6.29
N ALA A 10 1.03 18.43 5.04
CA ALA A 10 0.59 19.46 4.08
C ALA A 10 -0.93 19.45 3.83
N CYS A 11 -1.57 18.29 3.98
CA CYS A 11 -3.01 18.11 3.83
C CYS A 11 -3.78 18.23 5.17
N ASN A 12 -3.12 18.56 6.29
CA ASN A 12 -3.69 18.62 7.65
C ASN A 12 -4.34 17.29 8.10
N LEU A 13 -3.74 16.16 7.74
CA LEU A 13 -4.26 14.82 8.02
C LEU A 13 -3.58 14.14 9.22
N ASP A 14 -2.69 14.82 9.96
CA ASP A 14 -1.90 14.20 11.03
C ASP A 14 -2.74 13.61 12.17
N ARG A 15 -3.94 14.15 12.41
CA ARG A 15 -4.89 13.64 13.42
C ARG A 15 -5.70 12.42 12.94
N GLN A 16 -5.68 12.12 11.64
CA GLN A 16 -6.49 11.09 11.02
C GLN A 16 -5.64 9.91 10.53
N ILE A 17 -4.42 10.19 10.05
CA ILE A 17 -3.56 9.20 9.42
C ILE A 17 -2.30 9.02 10.26
N HIS A 18 -2.16 7.83 10.83
CA HIS A 18 -0.93 7.40 11.47
C HIS A 18 -0.09 6.56 10.53
N THR A 19 1.23 6.66 10.69
CA THR A 19 2.16 5.93 9.84
C THR A 19 3.16 5.10 10.62
N THR A 20 3.16 3.80 10.35
CA THR A 20 4.09 2.84 10.96
C THR A 20 5.11 2.39 9.91
N ARG A 21 6.39 2.40 10.27
CA ARG A 21 7.44 1.76 9.46
C ARG A 21 7.51 0.29 9.85
N THR A 22 7.38 -0.60 8.88
CA THR A 22 7.52 -2.05 9.10
C THR A 22 8.84 -2.55 8.51
N ARG A 23 9.24 -3.76 8.89
CA ARG A 23 10.23 -4.56 8.15
C ARG A 23 9.58 -5.15 6.88
N CYS A 24 10.28 -6.08 6.24
CA CYS A 24 9.81 -6.80 5.07
C CYS A 24 8.46 -7.49 5.31
N ASN A 25 7.51 -7.31 4.39
CA ASN A 25 6.19 -7.96 4.39
C ASN A 25 6.14 -9.18 3.44
N GLY A 26 7.29 -9.80 3.12
CA GLY A 26 7.36 -11.00 2.27
C GLY A 26 7.04 -10.79 0.78
N ARG A 27 7.00 -9.54 0.32
CA ARG A 27 6.64 -9.16 -1.06
C ARG A 27 7.74 -8.29 -1.72
N CYS A 28 8.99 -8.75 -1.65
CA CYS A 28 10.14 -7.97 -2.15
C CYS A 28 10.05 -7.63 -3.65
N GLN A 29 9.43 -8.48 -4.47
CA GLN A 29 9.24 -8.22 -5.91
C GLN A 29 8.30 -7.03 -6.19
N ASP A 30 7.47 -6.67 -5.21
CA ASP A 30 6.55 -5.53 -5.29
C ASP A 30 7.15 -4.26 -4.66
N ALA A 31 8.37 -4.35 -4.12
CA ALA A 31 8.97 -3.26 -3.37
C ALA A 31 9.15 -2.01 -4.24
N CYS A 32 9.04 -0.80 -3.68
CA CYS A 32 8.66 -0.49 -2.30
C CYS A 32 7.13 -0.63 -2.07
N LEU A 33 6.71 -0.92 -0.83
CA LEU A 33 5.31 -1.19 -0.46
C LEU A 33 4.74 -0.14 0.51
N VAL A 34 3.45 0.14 0.37
CA VAL A 34 2.62 0.87 1.36
C VAL A 34 1.32 0.11 1.55
N ILE A 35 0.87 -0.06 2.79
CA ILE A 35 -0.38 -0.77 3.11
C ILE A 35 -1.29 0.22 3.83
N VAL A 36 -2.52 0.37 3.34
CA VAL A 36 -3.55 1.22 3.95
C VAL A 36 -4.47 0.33 4.77
N TYR A 37 -4.58 0.62 6.06
CA TYR A 37 -5.58 0.03 6.95
C TYR A 37 -6.59 1.10 7.39
N PRO A 38 -7.86 0.72 7.66
CA PRO A 38 -8.38 -0.64 7.78
C PRO A 38 -8.74 -1.34 6.44
N GLU A 39 -8.72 -0.62 5.32
CA GLU A 39 -9.16 -1.13 4.00
C GLU A 39 -8.38 -2.38 3.53
N GLY A 40 -7.10 -2.49 3.89
CA GLY A 40 -6.25 -3.60 3.49
C GLY A 40 -5.76 -3.49 2.05
N THR A 41 -5.66 -2.28 1.50
CA THR A 41 -5.11 -2.04 0.16
C THR A 41 -3.58 -1.97 0.22
N TRP A 42 -2.92 -2.81 -0.59
CA TRP A 42 -1.48 -2.85 -0.73
C TRP A 42 -1.07 -2.16 -2.03
N PHE A 43 -0.25 -1.13 -1.91
CA PHE A 43 0.37 -0.45 -3.03
C PHE A 43 1.80 -0.96 -3.27
N ARG A 44 2.18 -1.04 -4.54
CA ARG A 44 3.49 -1.49 -5.01
C ARG A 44 4.23 -0.43 -5.81
N GLY A 45 5.54 -0.61 -5.94
CA GLY A 45 6.40 0.27 -6.74
C GLY A 45 6.39 1.71 -6.21
N ILE A 46 6.36 1.87 -4.89
CA ILE A 46 6.22 3.18 -4.26
C ILE A 46 7.45 4.05 -4.49
N THR A 47 7.24 5.17 -5.19
CA THR A 47 8.17 6.29 -5.32
C THR A 47 7.73 7.45 -4.42
N PRO A 48 8.57 8.46 -4.18
CA PRO A 48 8.15 9.67 -3.45
C PRO A 48 6.93 10.36 -4.07
N SER A 49 6.87 10.45 -5.41
CA SER A 49 5.74 11.05 -6.11
C SER A 49 4.46 10.23 -5.96
N LEU A 50 4.56 8.90 -6.06
CA LEU A 50 3.42 8.01 -5.87
C LEU A 50 2.92 8.03 -4.41
N GLY A 51 3.83 8.08 -3.43
CA GLY A 51 3.48 8.23 -2.02
C GLY A 51 2.65 9.49 -1.74
N ARG A 52 3.00 10.61 -2.37
CA ARG A 52 2.20 11.85 -2.28
C ARG A 52 0.81 11.70 -2.93
N LYS A 53 0.73 11.03 -4.07
CA LYS A 53 -0.55 10.75 -4.74
C LYS A 53 -1.45 9.84 -3.90
N ILE A 54 -0.91 8.85 -3.20
CA ILE A 54 -1.69 8.01 -2.29
C ILE A 54 -2.35 8.87 -1.21
N VAL A 55 -1.66 9.87 -0.65
CA VAL A 55 -2.26 10.76 0.34
C VAL A 55 -3.35 11.65 -0.30
N ARG A 56 -3.02 12.37 -1.37
CA ARG A 56 -3.93 13.37 -1.95
C ARG A 56 -5.11 12.78 -2.71
N ASP A 57 -4.83 11.81 -3.56
CA ASP A 57 -5.82 11.32 -4.52
C ASP A 57 -6.59 10.16 -3.89
N TYR A 58 -5.91 9.21 -3.27
CA TYR A 58 -6.55 8.02 -2.72
C TYR A 58 -7.15 8.25 -1.33
N LEU A 59 -6.35 8.70 -0.35
CA LEU A 59 -6.81 8.81 1.05
C LEU A 59 -7.71 10.03 1.26
N LEU A 60 -7.38 11.18 0.68
CA LEU A 60 -8.14 12.42 0.88
C LEU A 60 -9.34 12.56 -0.06
N ARG A 61 -9.20 12.17 -1.33
CA ARG A 61 -10.23 12.38 -2.36
C ARG A 61 -10.94 11.11 -2.83
N HIS A 62 -10.52 9.94 -2.35
CA HIS A 62 -11.09 8.65 -2.73
C HIS A 62 -11.07 8.36 -4.24
N TYR A 63 -10.07 8.87 -4.96
CA TYR A 63 -9.85 8.52 -6.36
C TYR A 63 -9.18 7.15 -6.49
N PRO A 64 -9.67 6.29 -7.41
CA PRO A 64 -9.11 4.95 -7.61
C PRO A 64 -7.69 4.98 -8.19
N MET A 65 -6.86 4.01 -7.80
CA MET A 65 -5.43 3.92 -8.15
C MET A 65 -5.00 2.51 -8.57
N ASP A 66 -5.85 1.79 -9.30
CA ASP A 66 -5.75 0.34 -9.56
C ASP A 66 -4.39 -0.13 -10.11
N LYS A 67 -3.76 0.67 -10.97
CA LYS A 67 -2.47 0.32 -11.61
C LYS A 67 -1.35 0.04 -10.61
N ASN A 68 -1.41 0.67 -9.44
CA ASN A 68 -0.39 0.59 -8.39
C ASN A 68 -0.78 -0.34 -7.24
N ILE A 69 -1.93 -1.01 -7.31
CA ILE A 69 -2.41 -1.92 -6.27
C ILE A 69 -1.88 -3.33 -6.54
N SER A 70 -1.25 -3.94 -5.53
CA SER A 70 -0.82 -5.34 -5.56
C SER A 70 -1.87 -6.30 -5.00
N TYR A 71 -2.50 -5.89 -3.89
CA TYR A 71 -3.55 -6.66 -3.22
C TYR A 71 -4.64 -5.74 -2.70
N THR A 72 -5.87 -6.24 -2.71
CA THR A 72 -7.00 -5.67 -1.95
C THR A 72 -7.48 -6.69 -0.92
N TYR A 73 -8.13 -6.24 0.15
CA TYR A 73 -8.79 -7.12 1.10
C TYR A 73 -10.30 -7.09 0.86
N GLN A 74 -10.87 -8.22 0.45
CA GLN A 74 -12.30 -8.35 0.17
C GLN A 74 -12.78 -9.74 0.55
N ASN A 75 -14.01 -9.86 1.06
CA ASN A 75 -14.62 -11.13 1.48
C ASN A 75 -13.70 -11.93 2.43
N GLN A 76 -13.15 -11.25 3.44
CA GLN A 76 -12.26 -11.79 4.46
C GLN A 76 -10.93 -12.39 3.93
N ARG A 77 -10.50 -12.02 2.72
CA ARG A 77 -9.26 -12.53 2.12
C ARG A 77 -8.54 -11.46 1.29
N PHE A 78 -7.23 -11.60 1.17
CA PHE A 78 -6.46 -10.82 0.22
C PHE A 78 -6.64 -11.36 -1.21
N VAL A 79 -6.90 -10.45 -2.15
CA VAL A 79 -7.02 -10.75 -3.58
C VAL A 79 -5.92 -10.03 -4.33
N ARG A 80 -5.11 -10.81 -5.07
CA ARG A 80 -3.97 -10.31 -5.85
C ARG A 80 -4.46 -9.70 -7.16
N SER A 81 -3.92 -8.54 -7.55
CA SER A 81 -4.12 -8.00 -8.89
C SER A 81 -3.48 -8.92 -9.95
N SER A 82 -4.11 -9.03 -11.13
CA SER A 82 -3.67 -9.94 -12.20
C SER A 82 -2.26 -9.65 -12.71
N SER A 83 -1.86 -8.37 -12.74
CA SER A 83 -0.55 -7.90 -13.20
C SER A 83 0.59 -8.11 -12.19
N VAL A 84 0.32 -8.72 -11.04
CA VAL A 84 1.28 -8.88 -9.94
C VAL A 84 1.83 -10.30 -9.93
N PRO A 85 3.16 -10.49 -9.87
CA PRO A 85 3.77 -11.82 -9.83
C PRO A 85 3.19 -12.68 -8.70
N ARG A 86 2.86 -13.93 -9.02
CA ARG A 86 2.40 -14.91 -8.05
C ARG A 86 3.52 -15.18 -7.04
N GLY A 87 3.17 -15.20 -5.75
CA GLY A 87 4.09 -15.60 -4.70
C GLY A 87 4.51 -17.06 -4.84
N ILE A 88 5.65 -17.41 -4.26
CA ILE A 88 6.11 -18.79 -4.17
C ILE A 88 5.29 -19.47 -3.08
N THR A 89 4.64 -20.58 -3.41
CA THR A 89 4.02 -21.45 -2.40
C THR A 89 5.14 -21.99 -1.52
N LYS A 90 5.14 -21.64 -0.23
CA LYS A 90 5.97 -22.37 0.72
C LYS A 90 5.39 -23.79 0.76
N GLY A 91 6.20 -24.78 0.40
CA GLY A 91 5.81 -26.18 0.60
C GLY A 91 5.37 -26.37 2.04
N THR A 92 4.44 -27.30 2.28
CA THR A 92 4.12 -27.77 3.64
C THR A 92 5.44 -28.01 4.37
N ALA A 93 5.70 -27.22 5.41
CA ALA A 93 6.76 -27.56 6.34
C ALA A 93 6.47 -28.98 6.81
N GLN A 94 7.38 -29.91 6.51
CA GLN A 94 7.47 -31.15 7.27
C GLN A 94 7.90 -30.81 8.69
#